data_AF-A0A9E6F1Y2-F1
#
_entry.id   AF-A0A9E6F1Y2-F1
#
_cell.length_a   1.000
_cell.length_b   1.000
_cell.length_c   1.000
_cell.angle_alpha   90.00
_cell.angle_beta   90.00
_cell.angle_gamma   90.00
#
_symmetry.space_group_name_H-M   'P 1'
#
loop_
_entity.id
_entity.type
_entity.pdbx_description
1 polymer ?
#
loop_
_entity_poly.entity_id
_entity_poly.type
_entity_poly.pdbx_seq_one_letter_code
_entity_poly.pdbx_strand_id
1 'polypeptide(L)' 'MINKLLDGFDEKLSSSKWASISKCSSDTALRDIQYLMSQNILLKKSTGGRSTNYELNS' A
#
# COMPACT_ATOMS: atom_id res chain seq x y z
N MET A 1 -3.21 -16.41 2.79
CA MET A 1 -3.01 -15.13 3.50
C MET A 1 -3.24 -13.89 2.61
N ILE A 2 -3.20 -14.01 1.26
CA ILE A 2 -3.51 -12.92 0.31
C ILE A 2 -5.01 -12.57 0.24
N ASN A 3 -5.90 -13.54 0.48
CA ASN A 3 -7.35 -13.35 0.29
C ASN A 3 -7.97 -12.32 1.25
N LYS A 4 -7.40 -12.09 2.44
CA LYS A 4 -7.89 -11.07 3.38
C LYS A 4 -7.42 -9.65 3.08
N LEU A 5 -6.40 -9.48 2.23
CA LEU A 5 -6.06 -8.15 1.71
C LEU A 5 -7.06 -7.74 0.63
N LEU A 6 -7.57 -8.64 -0.20
CA LEU A 6 -8.33 -8.22 -1.38
C LEU A 6 -9.79 -7.82 -1.09
N ASP A 7 -10.41 -8.34 -0.02
CA ASP A 7 -11.84 -8.13 0.27
C ASP A 7 -12.22 -6.75 0.87
N GLY A 8 -11.26 -5.84 1.10
CA GLY A 8 -11.54 -4.56 1.76
C GLY A 8 -10.67 -3.38 1.31
N PHE A 9 -9.99 -3.50 0.17
CA PHE A 9 -9.05 -2.48 -0.33
C PHE A 9 -9.71 -1.36 -1.15
N ASP A 10 -10.89 -0.90 -0.71
CA ASP A 10 -11.58 0.27 -1.27
C ASP A 10 -11.07 1.60 -0.68
N GLU A 11 -10.34 1.54 0.45
CA GLU A 11 -9.76 2.72 1.08
C GLU A 11 -8.24 2.80 0.88
N LYS A 12 -7.81 3.83 0.17
CA LYS A 12 -6.58 4.61 0.43
C LYS A 12 -5.46 3.85 1.17
N LEU A 13 -4.74 2.98 0.47
CA LEU A 13 -3.62 2.24 1.07
C LEU A 13 -2.51 3.21 1.48
N SER A 14 -2.00 3.07 2.70
CA SER A 14 -0.85 3.84 3.21
C SER A 14 0.20 2.89 3.79
N SER A 15 1.45 3.35 3.93
CA SER A 15 2.54 2.54 4.50
C SER A 15 2.23 2.03 5.91
N SER A 16 1.54 2.84 6.73
CA SER A 16 1.13 2.44 8.07
C SER A 16 0.04 1.36 8.07
N LYS A 17 -0.91 1.43 7.12
CA LYS A 17 -1.93 0.39 6.92
C LYS A 17 -1.27 -0.91 6.44
N TRP A 18 -0.33 -0.82 5.49
CA TRP A 18 0.44 -1.98 5.01
C TRP A 18 1.20 -2.64 6.16
N ALA A 19 1.97 -1.88 6.94
CA ALA A 19 2.72 -2.36 8.10
C ALA A 19 1.83 -3.11 9.11
N SER A 20 0.63 -2.59 9.38
CA SER A 20 -0.32 -3.21 10.31
C SER A 20 -0.85 -4.56 9.80
N ILE A 21 -1.03 -4.69 8.47
CA ILE A 21 -1.57 -5.90 7.83
C ILE A 21 -0.48 -6.96 7.67
N SER A 22 0.69 -6.58 7.16
CA SER A 22 1.85 -7.46 6.98
C SER A 22 2.55 -7.79 8.29
N LYS A 23 2.17 -7.12 9.39
CA LYS A 23 2.81 -7.21 10.71
C LYS A 23 4.31 -6.94 10.62
N CYS A 24 4.71 -5.98 9.78
CA CYS A 24 6.10 -5.54 9.63
C CYS A 24 6.29 -4.10 10.12
N SER A 25 7.54 -3.67 10.25
CA SER A 25 7.83 -2.27 10.60
C SER A 25 7.46 -1.33 9.46
N SER A 26 7.24 -0.06 9.78
CA SER A 26 6.97 1.00 8.80
C SER A 26 8.06 1.08 7.71
N ASP A 27 9.32 0.87 8.07
CA ASP A 27 10.46 0.85 7.13
C ASP A 27 10.38 -0.32 6.15
N THR A 28 10.05 -1.52 6.64
CA THR A 28 9.87 -2.70 5.79
C THR A 28 8.67 -2.53 4.88
N ALA A 29 7.55 -2.03 5.42
CA ALA A 29 6.35 -1.74 4.65
C ALA A 29 6.59 -0.72 3.53
N LEU A 30 7.40 0.30 3.78
CA LEU A 30 7.73 1.30 2.78
C LEU A 30 8.59 0.73 1.65
N ARG A 31 9.54 -0.17 1.97
CA ARG A 31 10.33 -0.90 0.96
C ARG A 31 9.45 -1.84 0.13
N ASP A 32 8.55 -2.58 0.77
CA ASP A 32 7.61 -3.46 0.08
C ASP A 32 6.73 -2.66 -0.90
N ILE A 33 6.19 -1.53 -0.45
CA ILE A 33 5.39 -0.65 -1.31
C ILE A 33 6.22 -0.09 -2.47
N GLN A 34 7.45 0.35 -2.23
CA GLN A 34 8.35 0.81 -3.30
C GLN A 34 8.64 -0.30 -4.32
N TYR A 35 8.85 -1.53 -3.84
CA TYR A 35 9.04 -2.68 -4.69
C TYR A 35 7.78 -2.95 -5.53
N LEU A 36 6.61 -2.98 -4.92
CA LEU A 36 5.34 -3.17 -5.62
C LEU A 36 5.03 -2.06 -6.63
N MET A 37 5.43 -0.81 -6.33
CA MET A 37 5.37 0.28 -7.30
C MET A 37 6.31 0.06 -8.48
N SER A 38 7.54 -0.42 -8.22
CA SER A 38 8.50 -0.75 -9.30
C SER A 38 7.99 -1.86 -10.22
N GLN A 39 7.22 -2.80 -9.66
CA GLN A 39 6.59 -3.90 -10.40
C GLN A 39 5.28 -3.48 -11.08
N ASN A 40 4.89 -2.19 -11.02
CA ASN A 40 3.60 -1.69 -11.51
C ASN A 40 2.40 -2.43 -10.90
N ILE A 41 2.50 -2.91 -9.65
CA ILE A 41 1.39 -3.53 -8.92
C ILE A 41 0.66 -2.47 -8.08
N LEU A 42 1.39 -1.47 -7.57
CA LEU A 42 0.85 -0.32 -6.85
C LEU A 42 1.14 0.99 -7.58
N LEU A 43 0.17 1.88 -7.62
CA LEU A 43 0.32 3.24 -8.12
C LEU A 43 0.17 4.24 -6.97
N LYS A 44 1.07 5.22 -6.91
CA LYS A 44 0.97 6.32 -5.95
C LYS A 44 -0.11 7.30 -6.44
N LYS A 45 -1.21 7.41 -5.70
CA LYS A 45 -2.24 8.42 -5.95
C LYS A 45 -1.84 9.72 -5.25
N SER A 46 -1.61 10.76 -6.04
CA SER A 46 -1.43 12.12 -5.53
C SER A 46 -2.80 12.74 -5.24
N THR A 47 -3.40 12.40 -4.10
CA THR A 47 -4.49 13.22 -3.56
C THR A 47 -3.88 14.45 -2.90
N GLY A 48 -4.25 15.66 -3.33
CA GLY A 48 -3.61 16.95 -3.00
C GLY A 48 -3.55 17.41 -1.53
N GLY A 49 -3.47 16.48 -0.56
CA GLY A 49 -3.15 16.73 0.84
C GLY A 49 -1.79 16.14 1.24
N ARG A 50 -1.44 16.23 2.53
CA ARG A 50 -0.17 15.68 3.08
C ARG A 50 -0.13 14.16 3.14
N SER A 51 -1.24 13.48 2.84
CA SER A 51 -1.35 12.03 2.89
C SER A 51 -0.89 11.40 1.57
N THR A 52 0.08 10.49 1.65
CA THR A 52 0.47 9.64 0.53
C THR A 52 -0.44 8.42 0.48
N ASN A 53 -1.06 8.20 -0.67
CA ASN A 53 -1.98 7.09 -0.89
C ASN A 53 -1.49 6.22 -2.05
N TYR A 54 -1.72 4.92 -1.94
CA TYR A 54 -1.41 3.92 -2.94
C TYR A 54 -2.70 3.22 -3.37
N GLU A 55 -2.79 2.85 -4.63
CA GLU A 55 -3.89 2.08 -5.20
C GLU A 55 -3.32 0.89 -5.99
N LEU A 56 -4.09 -0.19 -6.10
CA LEU A 56 -3.71 -1.32 -6.96
C LEU A 56 -3.82 -0.88 -8.42
N ASN A 57 -2.79 -1.22 -9.20
CA ASN A 57 -2.83 -1.10 -10.65
C ASN A 57 -3.69 -2.25 -11.18
N SER A 58 -4.95 -1.97 -11.54
CA SER A 58 -5.82 -2.89 -12.28
C SER A 58 -5.82 -2.55 -13.76
#